data_AF-A0A6J1NSI9-F1
#
_entry.id   AF-A0A6J1NSI9-F1
#
_cell.length_a   1.000
_cell.length_b   1.000
_cell.length_c   1.000
_cell.angle_alpha   90.00
_cell.angle_beta   90.00
_cell.angle_gamma   90.00
#
_symmetry.space_group_name_H-M   'P 1'
#
loop_
_entity.id
_entity.type
_entity.pdbx_description
1 polymer ?
#
loop_
_entity_poly.entity_id
_entity_poly.type
_entity_poly.pdbx_seq_one_letter_code
_entity_poly.pdbx_strand_id
1 'polypeptide(L)'
;MEPKTQNSGLSQGVLISRQRIRLPFSYDLYYDVLDLNIGREVTFFGKVFKIVNCDNFTRVFLNRLGINVPHPINWPDAVERTPDTRKPPKHRPFRQFLDFDRQVLRFHGYWDDRESEFGTIHLLEIHYFLADDTIEIKEELPPNSGMEAGPMFLKRMRIPRKIPPRIEMTGGPKVTSYTPADLSIGAVINVYGRNVVLTDCDPFTKEYYRVTYGFDAFTPLPLPNDGGKECISASMAERQLPPWNGYGSYDDSAENCRTVEPKAPHRDFMKFLHKDRVGFDSHILRFAARLISDDPVDAQRYFIIKYFLCDDTIGIFELGERNSGFKGGKFFRRDKMYLPDVKFFVPKEPPAYTDKDMWIGNELVINKHRFRLIAADEYALRYLETHSNEYPMANIPLIMDKIRRTLASKENGYKNFVAKYMEAVLPNKRELMSVRCFKQALKEIMCEKMSEHEFVSLIRYFRGDPGKEKSPRREMIRSLVFTELTRGLWDDRERLKEGLIHADVSRAGVLSAEQLRQTLRAHRLPINRDLMDCMLTVLEKDDKCNIVYNDLMSFLDFQTRPVFSLTEEDYMKVVRHAPPTKDIECKMWADAETLITDGYVNWNAFLCQLNLDHLVKEQS
;
A
#
# COMPACT_ATOMS: atom_id res chain seq x y z
N MET A 1 -27.92 3.23 -81.24
CA MET A 1 -27.06 3.09 -80.04
C MET A 1 -25.99 2.07 -80.35
N GLU A 2 -24.81 2.22 -79.77
CA GLU A 2 -23.73 1.23 -79.90
C GLU A 2 -23.86 0.18 -78.77
N PRO A 3 -23.89 -1.13 -79.09
CA PRO A 3 -23.95 -2.17 -78.06
C PRO A 3 -22.64 -2.26 -77.27
N LYS A 4 -22.72 -2.60 -75.98
CA LYS A 4 -21.51 -2.77 -75.15
C LYS A 4 -20.81 -4.10 -75.50
N THR A 5 -19.53 -4.02 -75.88
CA THR A 5 -18.64 -5.13 -76.16
C THR A 5 -17.55 -5.16 -75.08
N GLN A 6 -17.39 -6.30 -74.41
CA GLN A 6 -16.36 -6.44 -73.36
C GLN A 6 -14.96 -6.26 -73.97
N ASN A 7 -14.11 -5.51 -73.27
CA ASN A 7 -12.71 -5.26 -73.63
C ASN A 7 -12.51 -4.50 -74.96
N SER A 8 -13.50 -3.73 -75.44
CA SER A 8 -13.35 -2.86 -76.61
C SER A 8 -12.44 -1.65 -76.34
N GLY A 9 -12.34 -1.20 -75.07
CA GLY A 9 -11.57 -0.02 -74.68
C GLY A 9 -12.19 1.33 -75.07
N LEU A 10 -13.34 1.32 -75.76
CA LEU A 10 -14.08 2.52 -76.18
C LEU A 10 -15.26 2.81 -75.26
N SER A 11 -15.63 4.09 -75.12
CA SER A 11 -16.84 4.49 -74.39
C SER A 11 -18.10 4.20 -75.24
N GLN A 12 -18.77 3.09 -74.96
CA GLN A 12 -19.93 2.62 -75.74
C GLN A 12 -21.27 3.03 -75.10
N GLY A 13 -22.29 3.35 -75.92
CA GLY A 13 -23.61 3.75 -75.45
C GLY A 13 -24.49 4.47 -76.47
N VAL A 14 -25.21 5.51 -76.04
CA VAL A 14 -26.13 6.28 -76.91
C VAL A 14 -25.33 7.10 -77.93
N LEU A 15 -25.37 6.67 -79.20
CA LEU A 15 -24.65 7.35 -80.30
C LEU A 15 -25.42 8.55 -80.87
N ILE A 16 -26.75 8.46 -80.96
CA ILE A 16 -27.65 9.52 -81.46
C ILE A 16 -28.89 9.53 -80.55
N SER A 17 -29.30 10.70 -80.08
CA SER A 17 -30.52 10.88 -79.26
C SER A 17 -31.79 10.75 -80.11
N ARG A 18 -32.94 10.47 -79.47
CA ARG A 18 -34.23 10.28 -80.16
C ARG A 18 -34.72 11.61 -80.76
N GLN A 19 -34.68 11.73 -82.08
CA GLN A 19 -35.14 12.90 -82.83
C GLN A 19 -35.46 12.54 -84.29
N ARG A 20 -36.17 13.42 -85.02
CA ARG A 20 -36.39 13.26 -86.47
C ARG A 20 -35.11 13.65 -87.22
N ILE A 21 -34.61 12.78 -88.09
CA ILE A 21 -33.37 12.98 -88.84
C ILE A 21 -33.69 13.40 -90.28
N ARG A 22 -33.06 14.47 -90.75
CA ARG A 22 -33.23 15.01 -92.12
C ARG A 22 -32.44 14.19 -93.14
N LEU A 23 -32.94 14.12 -94.37
CA LEU A 23 -32.20 13.54 -95.49
C LEU A 23 -30.95 14.39 -95.80
N PRO A 24 -29.82 13.77 -96.20
CA PRO A 24 -28.62 14.50 -96.60
C PRO A 24 -28.93 15.49 -97.72
N PHE A 25 -28.40 16.71 -97.61
CA PHE A 25 -28.53 17.78 -98.62
C PHE A 25 -29.97 18.31 -98.85
N SER A 26 -30.93 17.96 -97.99
CA SER A 26 -32.31 18.46 -98.03
C SER A 26 -32.63 19.29 -96.78
N TYR A 27 -33.24 20.47 -96.95
CA TYR A 27 -33.58 21.34 -95.82
C TYR A 27 -34.89 20.95 -95.13
N ASP A 28 -35.87 20.42 -95.86
CA ASP A 28 -37.23 20.14 -95.34
C ASP A 28 -37.68 18.67 -95.40
N LEU A 29 -36.88 17.78 -95.98
CA LEU A 29 -37.22 16.36 -96.11
C LEU A 29 -36.56 15.52 -95.00
N TYR A 30 -37.32 14.57 -94.46
CA TYR A 30 -36.91 13.66 -93.40
C TYR A 30 -36.92 12.22 -93.93
N TYR A 31 -36.09 11.36 -93.33
CA TYR A 31 -36.11 9.93 -93.62
C TYR A 31 -37.50 9.33 -93.31
N ASP A 32 -38.02 8.55 -94.24
CA ASP A 32 -39.28 7.81 -94.07
C ASP A 32 -39.01 6.29 -93.97
N VAL A 33 -40.04 5.53 -93.64
CA VAL A 33 -40.01 4.06 -93.50
C VAL A 33 -39.52 3.39 -94.80
N LEU A 34 -39.79 3.97 -95.96
CA LEU A 34 -39.33 3.47 -97.27
C LEU A 34 -37.81 3.56 -97.45
N ASP A 35 -37.14 4.45 -96.73
CA ASP A 35 -35.70 4.65 -96.84
C ASP A 35 -34.90 3.65 -95.98
N LEU A 36 -35.57 2.99 -95.05
CA LEU A 36 -35.00 2.09 -94.05
C LEU A 36 -35.29 0.63 -94.39
N ASN A 37 -34.45 0.02 -95.24
CA ASN A 37 -34.53 -1.42 -95.54
C ASN A 37 -33.15 -2.09 -95.47
N ILE A 38 -33.11 -3.40 -95.26
CA ILE A 38 -31.87 -4.17 -95.14
C ILE A 38 -31.07 -4.06 -96.45
N GLY A 39 -29.76 -3.80 -96.31
CA GLY A 39 -28.82 -3.60 -97.41
C GLY A 39 -28.69 -2.14 -97.87
N ARG A 40 -29.59 -1.23 -97.44
CA ARG A 40 -29.43 0.19 -97.71
C ARG A 40 -28.43 0.85 -96.77
N GLU A 41 -27.80 1.89 -97.30
CA GLU A 41 -26.88 2.76 -96.58
C GLU A 41 -27.56 4.09 -96.32
N VAL A 42 -27.61 4.49 -95.05
CA VAL A 42 -28.24 5.73 -94.59
C VAL A 42 -27.22 6.61 -93.91
N THR A 43 -27.30 7.92 -94.14
CA THR A 43 -26.31 8.86 -93.62
C THR A 43 -26.95 9.69 -92.52
N PHE A 44 -26.49 9.50 -91.29
CA PHE A 44 -26.94 10.28 -90.13
C PHE A 44 -25.79 11.15 -89.64
N PHE A 45 -25.98 12.47 -89.62
CA PHE A 45 -24.99 13.45 -89.16
C PHE A 45 -23.58 13.23 -89.73
N GLY A 46 -23.49 12.98 -91.05
CA GLY A 46 -22.23 12.77 -91.77
C GLY A 46 -21.60 11.38 -91.62
N LYS A 47 -22.21 10.47 -90.85
CA LYS A 47 -21.77 9.07 -90.74
C LYS A 47 -22.66 8.16 -91.57
N VAL A 48 -22.06 7.29 -92.38
CA VAL A 48 -22.77 6.30 -93.20
C VAL A 48 -22.96 5.03 -92.41
N PHE A 49 -24.21 4.62 -92.22
CA PHE A 49 -24.62 3.39 -91.56
C PHE A 49 -25.21 2.42 -92.58
N LYS A 50 -24.75 1.17 -92.56
CA LYS A 50 -25.32 0.10 -93.35
C LYS A 50 -26.30 -0.70 -92.51
N ILE A 51 -27.54 -0.82 -92.97
CA ILE A 51 -28.57 -1.60 -92.27
C ILE A 51 -28.35 -3.07 -92.62
N VAL A 52 -27.76 -3.82 -91.70
CA VAL A 52 -27.43 -5.24 -91.92
C VAL A 52 -28.56 -6.18 -91.51
N ASN A 53 -29.39 -5.80 -90.55
CA ASN A 53 -30.47 -6.64 -90.03
C ASN A 53 -31.62 -5.77 -89.48
N CYS A 54 -32.83 -6.34 -89.40
CA CYS A 54 -33.98 -5.78 -88.72
C CYS A 54 -34.61 -6.83 -87.80
N ASP A 55 -35.30 -6.39 -86.75
CA ASP A 55 -36.05 -7.25 -85.86
C ASP A 55 -37.33 -7.81 -86.52
N ASN A 56 -37.91 -8.84 -85.89
CA ASN A 56 -39.02 -9.59 -86.46
C ASN A 56 -40.30 -8.74 -86.63
N PHE A 57 -40.58 -7.84 -85.69
CA PHE A 57 -41.74 -6.94 -85.79
C PHE A 57 -41.65 -6.05 -87.02
N THR A 58 -40.50 -5.40 -87.22
CA THR A 58 -40.27 -4.48 -88.34
C THR A 58 -40.33 -5.21 -89.68
N ARG A 59 -39.83 -6.45 -89.76
CA ARG A 59 -39.95 -7.30 -90.95
C ARG A 59 -41.41 -7.59 -91.32
N VAL A 60 -42.23 -7.96 -90.35
CA VAL A 60 -43.66 -8.24 -90.59
C VAL A 60 -44.42 -6.97 -90.95
N PHE A 61 -44.11 -5.85 -90.29
CA PHE A 61 -44.72 -4.54 -90.56
C PHE A 61 -44.46 -4.05 -91.99
N LEU A 62 -43.21 -4.09 -92.45
CA LEU A 62 -42.84 -3.68 -93.80
C LEU A 62 -43.46 -4.61 -94.87
N ASN A 63 -43.45 -5.92 -94.64
CA ASN A 63 -44.09 -6.88 -95.55
C ASN A 63 -45.62 -6.64 -95.67
N ARG A 64 -46.30 -6.27 -94.57
CA ARG A 64 -47.73 -5.91 -94.60
C ARG A 64 -48.02 -4.63 -95.39
N LEU A 65 -47.08 -3.67 -95.40
CA LEU A 65 -47.13 -2.47 -96.23
C LEU A 65 -46.77 -2.73 -97.71
N GLY A 66 -46.46 -3.98 -98.08
CA GLY A 66 -46.08 -4.37 -99.44
C GLY A 66 -44.60 -4.17 -99.77
N ILE A 67 -43.76 -3.87 -98.78
CA ILE A 67 -42.32 -3.65 -98.96
C ILE A 67 -41.57 -4.95 -98.65
N ASN A 68 -40.92 -5.54 -99.65
CA ASN A 68 -40.15 -6.76 -99.47
C ASN A 68 -38.86 -6.49 -98.66
N VAL A 69 -38.66 -7.23 -97.57
CA VAL A 69 -37.48 -7.11 -96.69
C VAL A 69 -36.49 -8.25 -96.95
N PRO A 70 -35.27 -7.98 -97.45
CA PRO A 70 -34.24 -8.99 -97.71
C PRO A 70 -33.79 -9.78 -96.46
N HIS A 71 -33.08 -10.89 -96.66
CA HIS A 71 -32.46 -11.64 -95.56
C HIS A 71 -31.30 -10.85 -94.91
N PRO A 72 -31.00 -11.09 -93.61
CA PRO A 72 -29.91 -10.39 -92.90
C PRO A 72 -28.54 -10.57 -93.57
N ILE A 73 -27.72 -9.51 -93.53
CA ILE A 73 -26.34 -9.51 -94.04
C ILE A 73 -25.38 -9.73 -92.86
N ASN A 74 -24.34 -10.54 -93.07
CA ASN A 74 -23.32 -10.80 -92.05
C ASN A 74 -22.49 -9.54 -91.74
N TRP A 75 -22.06 -9.41 -90.49
CA TRP A 75 -21.10 -8.38 -90.10
C TRP A 75 -19.74 -8.65 -90.79
N PRO A 76 -18.97 -7.61 -91.17
CA PRO A 76 -17.63 -7.80 -91.72
C PRO A 76 -16.69 -8.42 -90.67
N ASP A 77 -15.88 -9.41 -91.06
CA ASP A 77 -14.92 -10.08 -90.16
C ASP A 77 -13.90 -9.09 -89.60
N ALA A 78 -13.77 -9.03 -88.27
CA ALA A 78 -12.75 -8.23 -87.59
C ALA A 78 -11.41 -9.00 -87.59
N VAL A 79 -10.31 -8.32 -87.91
CA VAL A 79 -8.95 -8.91 -87.96
C VAL A 79 -8.63 -9.60 -86.62
N GLU A 80 -8.56 -10.93 -86.65
CA GLU A 80 -8.37 -11.77 -85.47
C GLU A 80 -6.99 -11.58 -84.82
N ARG A 81 -6.99 -11.62 -83.48
CA ARG A 81 -5.81 -11.56 -82.61
C ARG A 81 -4.83 -12.69 -82.94
N THR A 82 -3.55 -12.36 -83.12
CA THR A 82 -2.47 -13.36 -83.19
C THR A 82 -2.41 -14.23 -81.92
N PRO A 83 -2.15 -15.56 -82.01
CA PRO A 83 -2.09 -16.44 -80.85
C PRO A 83 -0.88 -16.16 -79.94
N ASP A 84 -1.09 -16.33 -78.63
CA ASP A 84 -0.20 -15.93 -77.52
C ASP A 84 0.97 -16.92 -77.32
N THR A 85 2.21 -16.52 -77.58
CA THR A 85 3.43 -17.34 -77.43
C THR A 85 3.94 -17.40 -75.98
N ARG A 86 3.08 -17.68 -74.99
CA ARG A 86 3.51 -17.78 -73.59
C ARG A 86 3.99 -19.19 -73.26
N LYS A 87 5.30 -19.36 -73.04
CA LYS A 87 5.84 -20.56 -72.37
C LYS A 87 5.22 -20.66 -70.96
N PRO A 88 4.89 -21.87 -70.48
CA PRO A 88 4.44 -22.03 -69.09
C PRO A 88 5.55 -21.57 -68.12
N PRO A 89 5.21 -20.92 -66.99
CA PRO A 89 6.19 -20.49 -66.02
C PRO A 89 6.95 -21.68 -65.44
N LYS A 90 8.25 -21.51 -65.16
CA LYS A 90 9.12 -22.55 -64.56
C LYS A 90 8.50 -23.07 -63.26
N HIS A 91 8.49 -24.40 -63.10
CA HIS A 91 8.03 -25.10 -61.90
C HIS A 91 8.86 -24.63 -60.69
N ARG A 92 8.24 -23.87 -59.76
CA ARG A 92 8.84 -23.60 -58.44
C ARG A 92 8.77 -24.88 -57.60
N PRO A 93 9.70 -25.13 -56.67
CA PRO A 93 9.64 -26.27 -55.77
C PRO A 93 8.46 -26.11 -54.80
N PHE A 94 7.28 -26.57 -55.20
CA PHE A 94 6.03 -26.51 -54.41
C PHE A 94 6.15 -27.26 -53.07
N ARG A 95 7.08 -28.21 -52.97
CA ARG A 95 7.35 -28.99 -51.77
C ARG A 95 7.81 -28.13 -50.58
N GLN A 96 8.74 -27.19 -50.78
CA GLN A 96 9.23 -26.32 -49.70
C GLN A 96 8.12 -25.44 -49.14
N PHE A 97 7.23 -24.96 -50.02
CA PHE A 97 6.05 -24.21 -49.60
C PHE A 97 5.12 -25.06 -48.73
N LEU A 98 4.87 -26.33 -49.10
CA LEU A 98 4.00 -27.22 -48.32
C LEU A 98 4.61 -27.60 -46.95
N ASP A 99 5.91 -27.86 -46.92
CA ASP A 99 6.60 -28.32 -45.71
C ASP A 99 6.72 -27.20 -44.65
N PHE A 100 6.87 -25.95 -45.09
CA PHE A 100 7.14 -24.79 -44.23
C PHE A 100 6.08 -23.69 -44.31
N ASP A 101 4.87 -24.00 -44.79
CA ASP A 101 3.79 -23.01 -44.88
C ASP A 101 3.53 -22.36 -43.51
N ARG A 102 3.39 -21.03 -43.49
CA ARG A 102 3.21 -20.19 -42.29
C ARG A 102 4.33 -20.24 -41.24
N GLN A 103 5.43 -20.94 -41.48
CA GLN A 103 6.59 -20.91 -40.58
C GLN A 103 7.48 -19.72 -40.90
N VAL A 104 7.63 -18.81 -39.94
CA VAL A 104 8.40 -17.57 -40.08
C VAL A 104 9.36 -17.45 -38.91
N LEU A 105 10.63 -17.25 -39.20
CA LEU A 105 11.64 -16.95 -38.19
C LEU A 105 11.63 -15.44 -37.95
N ARG A 106 11.51 -15.02 -36.70
CA ARG A 106 11.45 -13.62 -36.32
C ARG A 106 12.65 -13.24 -35.45
N PHE A 107 13.35 -12.21 -35.88
CA PHE A 107 14.51 -11.64 -35.20
C PHE A 107 14.26 -10.18 -34.87
N HIS A 108 14.81 -9.74 -33.75
CA HIS A 108 14.92 -8.35 -33.37
C HIS A 108 16.35 -7.89 -33.65
N GLY A 109 16.50 -6.68 -34.17
CA GLY A 109 17.79 -6.10 -34.47
C GLY A 109 17.72 -4.58 -34.51
N TYR A 110 18.86 -3.97 -34.76
CA TYR A 110 18.95 -2.53 -34.94
C TYR A 110 19.84 -2.17 -36.14
N TRP A 111 19.58 -0.99 -36.69
CA TRP A 111 20.46 -0.33 -37.63
C TRP A 111 20.95 0.97 -37.00
N ASP A 112 22.27 1.07 -36.83
CA ASP A 112 22.93 2.25 -36.29
C ASP A 112 23.23 3.23 -37.44
N ASP A 113 22.45 4.30 -37.52
CA ASP A 113 22.63 5.39 -38.50
C ASP A 113 23.26 6.64 -37.85
N ARG A 114 23.78 6.56 -36.61
CA ARG A 114 24.26 7.74 -35.85
C ARG A 114 25.42 8.49 -36.50
N GLU A 115 26.12 7.90 -37.48
CA GLU A 115 27.17 8.58 -38.25
C GLU A 115 26.61 9.60 -39.26
N SER A 116 25.32 9.52 -39.61
CA SER A 116 24.62 10.47 -40.46
C SER A 116 24.24 11.74 -39.69
N GLU A 117 24.22 12.91 -40.36
CA GLU A 117 24.01 14.23 -39.74
C GLU A 117 22.70 14.37 -38.91
N PHE A 118 21.68 13.57 -39.24
CA PHE A 118 20.41 13.49 -38.52
C PHE A 118 20.03 12.03 -38.18
N GLY A 119 21.01 11.14 -38.18
CA GLY A 119 20.76 9.72 -38.02
C GLY A 119 20.42 9.32 -36.60
N THR A 120 19.58 8.30 -36.46
CA THR A 120 19.16 7.74 -35.18
C THR A 120 19.35 6.23 -35.16
N ILE A 121 19.23 5.59 -34.00
CA ILE A 121 19.17 4.14 -33.94
C ILE A 121 17.77 3.68 -34.34
N HIS A 122 17.69 2.93 -35.44
CA HIS A 122 16.44 2.35 -35.93
C HIS A 122 16.28 0.94 -35.35
N LEU A 123 15.18 0.70 -34.63
CA LEU A 123 14.82 -0.62 -34.11
C LEU A 123 14.03 -1.37 -35.18
N LEU A 124 14.48 -2.58 -35.53
CA LEU A 124 13.98 -3.35 -36.66
C LEU A 124 13.51 -4.74 -36.23
N GLU A 125 12.35 -5.15 -36.74
CA GLU A 125 11.88 -6.54 -36.72
C GLU A 125 12.13 -7.19 -38.08
N ILE A 126 12.88 -8.29 -38.09
CA ILE A 126 13.25 -9.05 -39.30
C ILE A 126 12.46 -10.35 -39.32
N HIS A 127 11.71 -10.58 -40.41
CA HIS A 127 10.94 -11.81 -40.64
C HIS A 127 11.56 -12.59 -41.81
N TYR A 128 11.95 -13.84 -41.57
CA TYR A 128 12.42 -14.77 -42.60
C TYR A 128 11.37 -15.85 -42.86
N PHE A 129 10.89 -15.96 -44.10
CA PHE A 129 9.87 -16.92 -44.49
C PHE A 129 10.52 -18.20 -45.04
N LEU A 130 10.38 -19.31 -44.30
CA LEU A 130 10.97 -20.61 -44.67
C LEU A 130 10.36 -21.21 -45.95
N ALA A 131 9.12 -20.85 -46.27
CA ALA A 131 8.39 -21.34 -47.43
C ALA A 131 8.99 -20.90 -48.78
N ASP A 132 9.65 -19.73 -48.84
CA ASP A 132 10.17 -19.16 -50.09
C ASP A 132 11.52 -18.44 -49.99
N ASP A 133 12.19 -18.53 -48.83
CA ASP A 133 13.50 -17.92 -48.53
C ASP A 133 13.52 -16.40 -48.75
N THR A 134 12.43 -15.74 -48.38
CA THR A 134 12.29 -14.27 -48.46
C THR A 134 12.39 -13.63 -47.10
N ILE A 135 12.85 -12.38 -47.08
CA ILE A 135 13.00 -11.57 -45.86
C ILE A 135 12.13 -10.31 -45.99
N GLU A 136 11.41 -9.99 -44.92
CA GLU A 136 10.66 -8.74 -44.72
C GLU A 136 11.22 -8.04 -43.47
N ILE A 137 11.39 -6.72 -43.54
CA ILE A 137 11.91 -5.94 -42.40
C ILE A 137 10.92 -4.83 -42.08
N LYS A 138 10.54 -4.73 -40.81
CA LYS A 138 9.66 -3.70 -40.26
C LYS A 138 10.46 -2.83 -39.29
N GLU A 139 10.12 -1.56 -39.25
CA GLU A 139 10.71 -0.62 -38.31
C GLU A 139 9.73 -0.37 -37.16
N GLU A 140 10.21 -0.53 -35.93
CA GLU A 140 9.43 -0.25 -34.73
C GLU A 140 9.67 1.21 -34.30
N LEU A 141 8.68 2.06 -34.56
CA LEU A 141 8.72 3.46 -34.17
C LEU A 141 8.10 3.65 -32.77
N PRO A 142 8.81 4.31 -31.83
CA PRO A 142 8.23 4.61 -30.53
C PRO A 142 7.10 5.65 -30.64
N PRO A 143 6.16 5.65 -29.68
CA PRO A 143 5.10 6.66 -29.61
C PRO A 143 5.71 8.07 -29.57
N ASN A 144 5.09 9.03 -30.27
CA ASN A 144 5.54 10.42 -30.36
C ASN A 144 6.93 10.63 -31.00
N SER A 145 7.41 9.70 -31.83
CA SER A 145 8.69 9.83 -32.54
C SER A 145 8.74 10.94 -33.60
N GLY A 146 7.59 11.48 -34.01
CA GLY A 146 7.51 12.52 -35.07
C GLY A 146 7.81 12.02 -36.48
N MET A 147 8.14 10.74 -36.65
CA MET A 147 8.35 10.08 -37.94
C MET A 147 7.01 9.60 -38.50
N GLU A 148 6.70 9.92 -39.75
CA GLU A 148 5.51 9.40 -40.44
C GLU A 148 5.73 7.92 -40.77
N ALA A 149 4.99 7.04 -40.09
CA ALA A 149 5.22 5.60 -40.15
C ALA A 149 4.94 5.04 -41.56
N GLY A 150 6.01 4.63 -42.26
CA GLY A 150 5.90 3.60 -43.29
C GLY A 150 5.76 2.24 -42.63
N PRO A 151 4.80 1.37 -42.99
CA PRO A 151 4.59 0.09 -42.30
C PRO A 151 5.74 -0.92 -42.48
N MET A 152 6.70 -0.66 -43.37
CA MET A 152 7.79 -1.58 -43.72
C MET A 152 9.07 -0.81 -44.04
N PHE A 153 10.18 -1.25 -43.47
CA PHE A 153 11.54 -0.81 -43.81
C PHE A 153 12.02 -1.47 -45.10
N LEU A 154 11.72 -2.76 -45.29
CA LEU A 154 11.98 -3.51 -46.53
C LEU A 154 10.79 -4.42 -46.85
N LYS A 155 10.26 -4.29 -48.07
CA LYS A 155 9.22 -5.20 -48.58
C LYS A 155 9.76 -6.62 -48.76
N ARG A 156 8.91 -7.62 -48.50
CA ARG A 156 9.22 -9.05 -48.64
C ARG A 156 9.93 -9.37 -49.96
N MET A 157 11.20 -9.74 -49.89
CA MET A 157 11.99 -10.14 -51.05
C MET A 157 13.19 -11.02 -50.67
N ARG A 158 13.82 -11.65 -51.66
CA ARG A 158 15.11 -12.34 -51.43
C ARG A 158 16.23 -11.31 -51.40
N ILE A 159 16.89 -11.18 -50.25
CA ILE A 159 18.01 -10.25 -50.08
C ILE A 159 19.30 -10.92 -50.60
N PRO A 160 20.02 -10.32 -51.57
CA PRO A 160 21.28 -10.86 -52.05
C PRO A 160 22.41 -10.62 -51.06
N ARG A 161 23.30 -11.59 -50.85
CA ARG A 161 24.49 -11.43 -49.97
C ARG A 161 25.49 -10.41 -50.51
N LYS A 162 25.63 -10.35 -51.84
CA LYS A 162 26.47 -9.37 -52.55
C LYS A 162 25.57 -8.51 -53.42
N ILE A 163 25.64 -7.20 -53.22
CA ILE A 163 24.87 -6.24 -54.01
C ILE A 163 25.41 -6.27 -55.45
N PRO A 164 24.60 -6.66 -56.45
CA PRO A 164 25.06 -6.66 -57.84
C PRO A 164 25.24 -5.21 -58.33
N PRO A 165 26.21 -4.95 -59.23
CA PRO A 165 26.48 -3.61 -59.77
C PRO A 165 25.31 -3.05 -60.62
N ARG A 166 24.39 -3.91 -61.07
CA ARG A 166 23.17 -3.54 -61.79
C ARG A 166 22.00 -4.41 -61.35
N ILE A 167 20.88 -3.79 -61.00
CA ILE A 167 19.64 -4.49 -60.64
C ILE A 167 18.93 -4.91 -61.93
N GLU A 168 18.94 -6.20 -62.24
CA GLU A 168 18.15 -6.76 -63.34
C GLU A 168 16.72 -7.05 -62.85
N MET A 169 15.71 -6.45 -63.48
CA MET A 169 14.28 -6.62 -63.14
C MET A 169 13.69 -7.99 -63.56
N THR A 170 14.55 -8.96 -63.88
CA THR A 170 14.18 -10.25 -64.48
C THR A 170 14.29 -11.38 -63.46
N GLY A 171 13.17 -11.75 -62.84
CA GLY A 171 12.95 -13.13 -62.35
C GLY A 171 13.88 -13.69 -61.25
N GLY A 172 14.45 -12.85 -60.40
CA GLY A 172 15.19 -13.25 -59.20
C GLY A 172 16.72 -13.26 -59.37
N PRO A 173 17.51 -13.01 -58.32
CA PRO A 173 18.97 -12.93 -58.45
C PRO A 173 19.58 -14.28 -58.86
N LYS A 174 20.52 -14.27 -59.81
CA LYS A 174 21.51 -15.36 -59.98
C LYS A 174 22.51 -15.45 -58.81
N VAL A 175 22.45 -14.48 -57.89
CA VAL A 175 23.36 -14.30 -56.75
C VAL A 175 22.80 -15.02 -55.53
N THR A 176 23.68 -15.60 -54.70
CA THR A 176 23.31 -16.28 -53.46
C THR A 176 22.62 -15.31 -52.50
N SER A 177 21.42 -15.69 -52.03
CA SER A 177 20.67 -14.96 -50.99
C SER A 177 21.09 -15.42 -49.59
N TYR A 178 20.66 -14.67 -48.57
CA TYR A 178 20.77 -15.11 -47.18
C TYR A 178 19.92 -16.37 -46.96
N THR A 179 20.42 -17.29 -46.15
CA THR A 179 19.74 -18.51 -45.71
C THR A 179 19.62 -18.50 -44.18
N PRO A 180 18.81 -19.37 -43.56
CA PRO A 180 18.70 -19.41 -42.10
C PRO A 180 20.05 -19.65 -41.42
N ALA A 181 20.94 -20.43 -42.04
CA ALA A 181 22.29 -20.66 -41.50
C ALA A 181 23.15 -19.38 -41.33
N ASP A 182 22.82 -18.27 -42.02
CA ASP A 182 23.51 -16.99 -41.88
C ASP A 182 22.93 -16.08 -40.78
N LEU A 183 21.78 -16.46 -40.20
CA LEU A 183 21.01 -15.61 -39.31
C LEU A 183 21.16 -16.11 -37.86
N SER A 184 22.25 -15.70 -37.21
CA SER A 184 22.49 -15.93 -35.78
C SER A 184 22.43 -14.62 -34.99
N ILE A 185 22.20 -14.71 -33.68
CA ILE A 185 22.29 -13.54 -32.79
C ILE A 185 23.73 -13.02 -32.84
N GLY A 186 23.90 -11.72 -33.12
CA GLY A 186 25.18 -11.05 -33.37
C GLY A 186 25.62 -11.02 -34.84
N ALA A 187 24.92 -11.69 -35.74
CA ALA A 187 25.19 -11.60 -37.18
C ALA A 187 24.81 -10.22 -37.74
N VAL A 188 25.57 -9.78 -38.74
CA VAL A 188 25.35 -8.51 -39.45
C VAL A 188 24.80 -8.81 -40.84
N ILE A 189 23.58 -8.37 -41.12
CA ILE A 189 22.92 -8.48 -42.42
C ILE A 189 23.11 -7.19 -43.18
N ASN A 190 23.74 -7.26 -44.36
CA ASN A 190 23.81 -6.13 -45.27
C ASN A 190 22.53 -6.02 -46.12
N VAL A 191 21.72 -5.02 -45.83
CA VAL A 191 20.47 -4.69 -46.53
C VAL A 191 20.72 -3.48 -47.44
N TYR A 192 21.16 -3.75 -48.68
CA TYR A 192 21.43 -2.73 -49.70
C TYR A 192 22.34 -1.57 -49.24
N GLY A 193 23.38 -1.88 -48.45
CA GLY A 193 24.34 -0.90 -47.92
C GLY A 193 24.11 -0.52 -46.46
N ARG A 194 23.01 -0.99 -45.84
CA ARG A 194 22.71 -0.79 -44.43
C ARG A 194 23.04 -2.05 -43.64
N ASN A 195 23.92 -1.93 -42.65
CA ASN A 195 24.34 -3.06 -41.80
C ASN A 195 23.38 -3.19 -40.62
N VAL A 196 22.51 -4.20 -40.65
CA VAL A 196 21.56 -4.51 -39.58
C VAL A 196 22.15 -5.58 -38.67
N VAL A 197 22.22 -5.32 -37.37
CA VAL A 197 22.74 -6.25 -36.37
C VAL A 197 21.58 -6.97 -35.70
N LEU A 198 21.60 -8.31 -35.67
CA LEU A 198 20.60 -9.12 -34.98
C LEU A 198 20.94 -9.21 -33.49
N THR A 199 19.99 -8.88 -32.61
CA THR A 199 20.21 -8.84 -31.15
C THR A 199 19.44 -9.90 -30.39
N ASP A 200 18.23 -10.25 -30.82
CA ASP A 200 17.41 -11.31 -30.20
C ASP A 200 16.54 -12.02 -31.26
N CYS A 201 15.91 -13.11 -30.88
CA CYS A 201 14.97 -13.85 -31.71
C CYS A 201 13.80 -14.39 -30.88
N ASP A 202 12.70 -14.69 -31.56
CA ASP A 202 11.49 -15.15 -30.90
C ASP A 202 11.61 -16.62 -30.41
N PRO A 203 10.71 -17.07 -29.52
CA PRO A 203 10.75 -18.43 -28.98
C PRO A 203 10.64 -19.54 -30.04
N PHE A 204 9.83 -19.35 -31.08
CA PHE A 204 9.69 -20.32 -32.18
C PHE A 204 11.00 -20.45 -32.98
N THR A 205 11.66 -19.32 -33.20
CA THR A 205 12.94 -19.24 -33.89
C THR A 205 14.02 -19.99 -33.10
N LYS A 206 14.08 -19.79 -31.77
CA LYS A 206 15.00 -20.51 -30.88
C LYS A 206 14.82 -22.03 -30.98
N GLU A 207 13.57 -22.50 -30.96
CA GLU A 207 13.25 -23.93 -31.11
C GLU A 207 13.68 -24.48 -32.48
N TYR A 208 13.40 -23.74 -33.56
CA TYR A 208 13.76 -24.14 -34.92
C TYR A 208 15.28 -24.32 -35.09
N TYR A 209 16.10 -23.40 -34.58
CA TYR A 209 17.56 -23.51 -34.63
C TYR A 209 18.10 -24.64 -33.73
N ARG A 210 17.46 -24.89 -32.58
CA ARG A 210 17.81 -26.03 -31.72
C ARG A 210 17.58 -27.37 -32.41
N VAL A 211 16.43 -27.54 -33.07
CA VAL A 211 16.06 -28.80 -33.74
C VAL A 211 16.82 -29.01 -35.05
N THR A 212 16.97 -27.96 -35.86
CA THR A 212 17.52 -28.08 -37.22
C THR A 212 19.05 -28.03 -37.25
N TYR A 213 19.65 -27.20 -36.38
CA TYR A 213 21.09 -26.91 -36.39
C TYR A 213 21.79 -27.29 -35.09
N GLY A 214 21.07 -27.70 -34.04
CA GLY A 214 21.66 -28.10 -32.75
C GLY A 214 22.23 -26.95 -31.92
N PHE A 215 21.84 -25.70 -32.18
CA PHE A 215 22.30 -24.52 -31.42
C PHE A 215 21.40 -24.26 -30.21
N ASP A 216 22.00 -24.08 -29.02
CA ASP A 216 21.28 -23.81 -27.76
C ASP A 216 21.70 -22.48 -27.09
N ALA A 217 22.65 -21.75 -27.69
CA ALA A 217 23.15 -20.49 -27.16
C ALA A 217 22.44 -19.29 -27.81
N PHE A 218 21.40 -18.76 -27.16
CA PHE A 218 20.67 -17.56 -27.60
C PHE A 218 20.76 -16.42 -26.58
N THR A 219 21.98 -15.94 -26.32
CA THR A 219 22.20 -14.80 -25.43
C THR A 219 21.82 -13.50 -26.13
N PRO A 220 20.81 -12.75 -25.68
CA PRO A 220 20.43 -11.50 -26.31
C PRO A 220 21.55 -10.46 -26.15
N LEU A 221 21.85 -9.74 -27.23
CA LEU A 221 22.85 -8.67 -27.21
C LEU A 221 22.21 -7.35 -26.74
N PRO A 222 22.91 -6.56 -25.90
CA PRO A 222 22.41 -5.26 -25.50
C PRO A 222 22.33 -4.34 -26.72
N LEU A 223 21.22 -3.60 -26.83
CA LEU A 223 21.06 -2.54 -27.82
C LEU A 223 22.05 -1.40 -27.50
N PRO A 224 22.62 -0.71 -28.50
CA PRO A 224 23.46 0.44 -28.25
C PRO A 224 22.65 1.54 -27.56
N ASN A 225 23.25 2.18 -26.55
CA ASN A 225 22.62 3.31 -25.88
C ASN A 225 22.49 4.48 -26.85
N ASP A 226 21.25 4.91 -27.05
CA ASP A 226 20.88 6.12 -27.79
C ASP A 226 21.09 7.31 -26.83
N GLY A 227 22.29 7.91 -26.84
CA GLY A 227 22.65 9.01 -25.93
C GLY A 227 21.72 10.24 -26.01
N GLY A 228 20.84 10.31 -27.03
CA GLY A 228 19.79 11.32 -27.17
C GLY A 228 18.43 10.95 -26.54
N LYS A 229 18.23 9.69 -26.13
CA LYS A 229 17.05 9.22 -25.37
C LYS A 229 17.38 8.97 -23.89
N GLU A 230 18.49 9.50 -23.40
CA GLU A 230 18.44 10.06 -22.06
C GLU A 230 17.51 11.27 -22.14
N CYS A 231 16.19 11.01 -22.19
CA CYS A 231 15.30 11.84 -21.41
C CYS A 231 16.05 12.00 -20.10
N ILE A 232 16.43 13.23 -19.77
CA ILE A 232 16.91 13.54 -18.44
C ILE A 232 15.69 13.29 -17.55
N SER A 233 15.39 12.02 -17.28
CA SER A 233 15.08 11.61 -15.95
C SER A 233 16.42 11.79 -15.21
N ALA A 234 16.88 13.02 -14.95
CA ALA A 234 16.32 13.72 -13.80
C ALA A 234 15.08 12.98 -13.30
N SER A 235 15.28 11.79 -12.72
CA SER A 235 14.80 11.53 -11.39
C SER A 235 14.94 12.89 -10.72
N MET A 236 13.85 13.66 -10.72
CA MET A 236 13.86 15.07 -10.36
C MET A 236 14.57 15.06 -9.03
N ALA A 237 15.87 15.45 -9.01
CA ALA A 237 16.72 15.15 -7.87
C ALA A 237 15.95 15.69 -6.69
N GLU A 238 15.48 14.80 -5.81
CA GLU A 238 14.27 15.03 -5.00
C GLU A 238 14.32 16.46 -4.49
N ARG A 239 13.43 17.33 -4.99
CA ARG A 239 13.52 18.76 -4.71
C ARG A 239 13.42 18.92 -3.19
N GLN A 240 14.56 19.11 -2.54
CA GLN A 240 14.62 19.24 -1.09
C GLN A 240 14.03 20.60 -0.73
N LEU A 241 13.22 20.64 0.32
CA LEU A 241 12.73 21.90 0.85
C LEU A 241 13.92 22.74 1.35
N PRO A 242 13.83 24.07 1.28
CA PRO A 242 14.81 24.90 1.96
C PRO A 242 14.79 24.61 3.47
N PRO A 243 15.90 24.84 4.16
CA PRO A 243 15.94 24.79 5.62
C PRO A 243 14.84 25.64 6.27
N TRP A 244 14.21 25.12 7.32
CA TRP A 244 13.22 25.87 8.07
C TRP A 244 13.84 27.14 8.67
N ASN A 245 13.16 28.28 8.51
CA ASN A 245 13.64 29.60 8.92
C ASN A 245 13.41 29.93 10.41
N GLY A 246 12.75 29.05 11.17
CA GLY A 246 12.48 29.21 12.60
C GLY A 246 11.22 30.02 12.94
N TYR A 247 10.44 30.47 11.95
CA TYR A 247 9.15 31.12 12.17
C TYR A 247 8.00 30.12 11.99
N GLY A 248 6.94 30.28 12.79
CA GLY A 248 5.74 29.42 12.71
C GLY A 248 6.03 27.97 13.12
N SER A 249 5.24 27.03 12.60
CA SER A 249 5.56 25.60 12.68
C SER A 249 6.30 25.15 11.43
N TYR A 250 6.99 24.00 11.53
CA TYR A 250 7.65 23.39 10.37
C TYR A 250 6.63 23.11 9.25
N ASP A 251 5.48 22.52 9.58
CA ASP A 251 4.45 22.18 8.58
C ASP A 251 3.92 23.40 7.83
N ASP A 252 3.70 24.51 8.54
CA ASP A 252 3.23 25.77 7.96
C ASP A 252 4.27 26.39 7.01
N SER A 253 5.55 26.37 7.42
CA SER A 253 6.66 26.86 6.59
C SER A 253 6.93 25.95 5.37
N ALA A 254 6.75 24.64 5.53
CA ALA A 254 6.93 23.67 4.46
C ALA A 254 5.88 23.85 3.37
N GLU A 255 4.62 24.11 3.72
CA GLU A 255 3.56 24.36 2.73
C GLU A 255 3.82 25.63 1.91
N ASN A 256 4.34 26.70 2.52
CA ASN A 256 4.78 27.90 1.80
C ASN A 256 5.84 27.61 0.72
N CYS A 257 6.64 26.56 0.90
CA CYS A 257 7.68 26.15 -0.05
C CYS A 257 7.18 25.13 -1.09
N ARG A 258 6.04 24.49 -0.83
CA ARG A 258 5.43 23.47 -1.72
C ARG A 258 4.50 24.11 -2.75
N THR A 259 3.70 25.09 -2.35
CA THR A 259 2.72 25.75 -3.21
C THR A 259 2.83 27.26 -3.14
N VAL A 260 2.58 27.93 -4.26
CA VAL A 260 2.58 29.41 -4.34
C VAL A 260 1.47 30.01 -3.47
N GLU A 261 0.31 29.37 -3.46
CA GLU A 261 -0.79 29.72 -2.57
C GLU A 261 -0.64 28.90 -1.28
N PRO A 262 -0.44 29.55 -0.11
CA PRO A 262 -0.27 28.86 1.14
C PRO A 262 -1.58 28.20 1.55
N LYS A 263 -1.52 26.90 1.81
CA LYS A 263 -2.65 26.13 2.34
C LYS A 263 -2.43 25.86 3.81
N ALA A 264 -3.50 25.96 4.59
CA ALA A 264 -3.44 25.61 6.00
C ALA A 264 -3.04 24.13 6.13
N PRO A 265 -2.05 23.80 6.97
CA PRO A 265 -1.62 22.42 7.15
C PRO A 265 -2.77 21.60 7.73
N HIS A 266 -3.08 20.49 7.07
CA HIS A 266 -4.08 19.54 7.57
C HIS A 266 -3.44 18.65 8.63
N ARG A 267 -3.97 18.70 9.85
CA ARG A 267 -3.59 17.75 10.92
C ARG A 267 -4.03 16.34 10.53
N ASP A 268 -3.40 15.33 11.13
CA ASP A 268 -3.81 13.94 10.95
C ASP A 268 -5.21 13.72 11.57
N PHE A 269 -6.24 13.93 10.75
CA PHE A 269 -7.64 13.84 11.17
C PHE A 269 -8.03 12.44 11.59
N MET A 270 -7.42 11.40 10.99
CA MET A 270 -7.71 10.02 11.35
C MET A 270 -7.16 9.71 12.74
N LYS A 271 -5.90 10.10 13.00
CA LYS A 271 -5.31 9.99 14.33
C LYS A 271 -6.07 10.81 15.36
N PHE A 272 -6.45 12.04 15.02
CA PHE A 272 -7.31 12.85 15.85
C PHE A 272 -8.62 12.11 16.15
N LEU A 273 -9.39 11.69 15.16
CA LEU A 273 -10.71 11.06 15.37
C LEU A 273 -10.64 9.78 16.23
N HIS A 274 -9.62 8.94 16.02
CA HIS A 274 -9.47 7.68 16.76
C HIS A 274 -8.90 7.87 18.18
N LYS A 275 -8.05 8.87 18.39
CA LYS A 275 -7.37 9.13 19.67
C LYS A 275 -7.91 10.39 20.37
N ASP A 276 -9.01 10.97 19.89
CA ASP A 276 -9.72 12.04 20.59
C ASP A 276 -10.54 11.46 21.75
N ARG A 277 -11.12 12.36 22.54
CA ARG A 277 -11.90 12.03 23.73
C ARG A 277 -13.23 11.39 23.32
N VAL A 278 -13.38 10.09 23.53
CA VAL A 278 -14.67 9.39 23.36
C VAL A 278 -15.32 9.26 24.74
N GLY A 279 -16.32 10.10 25.01
CA GLY A 279 -16.98 10.14 26.33
C GLY A 279 -16.00 10.52 27.45
N PHE A 280 -15.75 9.60 28.38
CA PHE A 280 -14.81 9.79 29.50
C PHE A 280 -13.40 9.27 29.22
N ASP A 281 -13.20 8.50 28.15
CA ASP A 281 -11.89 7.98 27.78
C ASP A 281 -11.07 9.07 27.10
N SER A 282 -10.15 9.64 27.87
CA SER A 282 -9.10 10.51 27.35
C SER A 282 -7.88 9.68 27.00
N HIS A 283 -7.50 9.64 25.71
CA HIS A 283 -6.24 9.04 25.24
C HIS A 283 -5.03 9.93 25.56
N ILE A 284 -4.81 10.18 26.85
CA ILE A 284 -3.72 11.00 27.38
C ILE A 284 -2.89 10.11 28.29
N LEU A 285 -1.62 9.93 27.94
CA LEU A 285 -0.68 9.21 28.79
C LEU A 285 -0.11 10.18 29.81
N ARG A 286 -0.28 9.87 31.09
CA ARG A 286 0.19 10.73 32.21
C ARG A 286 1.32 10.01 32.93
N PHE A 287 2.43 10.72 33.10
CA PHE A 287 3.62 10.22 33.80
C PHE A 287 4.04 11.17 34.91
N ALA A 288 4.45 10.58 36.02
CA ALA A 288 5.14 11.27 37.10
C ALA A 288 6.62 11.38 36.76
N ALA A 289 7.16 12.57 36.94
CA ALA A 289 8.56 12.85 36.69
C ALA A 289 9.18 13.69 37.80
N ARG A 290 10.49 13.53 38.00
CA ARG A 290 11.30 14.46 38.80
C ARG A 290 12.35 15.11 37.92
N LEU A 291 12.74 16.31 38.31
CA LEU A 291 13.82 17.02 37.66
C LEU A 291 15.17 16.47 38.16
N ILE A 292 16.04 16.06 37.24
CA ILE A 292 17.45 15.79 37.53
C ILE A 292 18.15 17.15 37.52
N SER A 293 18.47 17.66 38.71
CA SER A 293 19.18 18.92 38.94
C SER A 293 20.22 18.74 40.04
N ASP A 294 21.30 19.51 39.99
CA ASP A 294 22.31 19.55 41.06
C ASP A 294 21.78 20.29 42.30
N ASP A 295 20.76 21.14 42.13
CA ASP A 295 20.09 21.81 43.25
C ASP A 295 19.15 20.84 43.98
N PRO A 296 19.37 20.56 45.28
CA PRO A 296 18.55 19.64 46.06
C PRO A 296 17.10 20.08 46.18
N VAL A 297 16.81 21.38 46.09
CA VAL A 297 15.44 21.92 46.17
C VAL A 297 14.67 21.56 44.90
N ASP A 298 15.31 21.74 43.75
CA ASP A 298 14.73 21.40 42.44
C ASP A 298 14.57 19.89 42.25
N ALA A 299 15.51 19.09 42.80
CA ALA A 299 15.44 17.63 42.76
C ALA A 299 14.23 17.05 43.53
N GLN A 300 13.67 17.80 44.49
CA GLN A 300 12.48 17.39 45.26
C GLN A 300 11.16 17.71 44.55
N ARG A 301 11.17 18.48 43.46
CA ARG A 301 9.95 18.90 42.76
C ARG A 301 9.37 17.76 41.92
N TYR A 302 8.05 17.58 42.02
CA TYR A 302 7.29 16.59 41.26
C TYR A 302 6.58 17.23 40.07
N PHE A 303 6.65 16.57 38.92
CA PHE A 303 6.06 17.03 37.66
C PHE A 303 5.15 15.95 37.05
N ILE A 304 4.06 16.40 36.46
CA ILE A 304 3.10 15.65 35.65
C ILE A 304 3.39 15.94 34.18
N ILE A 305 3.88 14.92 33.48
CA ILE A 305 4.07 14.98 32.04
C ILE A 305 2.86 14.30 31.38
N LYS A 306 2.12 15.08 30.59
CA LYS A 306 0.95 14.62 29.83
C LYS A 306 1.34 14.53 28.36
N TYR A 307 1.31 13.33 27.80
CA TYR A 307 1.44 13.09 26.36
C TYR A 307 0.05 12.93 25.74
N PHE A 308 -0.24 13.72 24.71
CA PHE A 308 -1.52 13.69 24.02
C PHE A 308 -1.42 12.85 22.75
N LEU A 309 -2.04 11.67 22.73
CA LEU A 309 -1.95 10.74 21.59
C LEU A 309 -2.62 11.25 20.31
N CYS A 310 -3.50 12.25 20.40
CA CYS A 310 -4.21 12.81 19.25
C CYS A 310 -3.35 13.72 18.37
N ASP A 311 -2.32 14.37 18.92
CA ASP A 311 -1.49 15.35 18.20
C ASP A 311 -0.01 15.33 18.58
N ASP A 312 0.46 14.31 19.31
CA ASP A 312 1.86 14.12 19.70
C ASP A 312 2.50 15.31 20.44
N THR A 313 1.67 16.04 21.19
CA THR A 313 2.13 17.16 22.00
C THR A 313 2.34 16.75 23.46
N ILE A 314 3.21 17.48 24.14
CA ILE A 314 3.54 17.25 25.55
C ILE A 314 3.20 18.50 26.36
N GLY A 315 2.52 18.32 27.49
CA GLY A 315 2.28 19.36 28.49
C GLY A 315 2.85 18.96 29.83
N ILE A 316 3.58 19.87 30.49
CA ILE A 316 4.23 19.60 31.78
C ILE A 316 3.61 20.49 32.86
N PHE A 317 3.19 19.88 33.97
CA PHE A 317 2.58 20.55 35.10
C PHE A 317 3.37 20.22 36.36
N GLU A 318 3.60 21.19 37.21
CA GLU A 318 4.22 21.04 38.52
C GLU A 318 3.18 20.76 39.60
N LEU A 319 3.44 19.75 40.43
CA LEU A 319 2.66 19.45 41.62
C LEU A 319 3.15 20.35 42.78
N GLY A 320 2.33 21.31 43.16
CA GLY A 320 2.63 22.20 44.28
C GLY A 320 2.44 21.52 45.63
N GLU A 321 3.53 21.28 46.34
CA GLU A 321 3.49 20.86 47.75
C GLU A 321 3.18 22.04 48.69
N ARG A 322 2.48 21.77 49.79
CA ARG A 322 2.22 22.81 50.79
C ARG A 322 3.53 23.14 51.49
N ASN A 323 3.77 24.43 51.74
CA ASN A 323 4.95 24.94 52.44
C ASN A 323 6.30 24.68 51.73
N SER A 324 6.31 24.26 50.45
CA SER A 324 7.55 24.08 49.69
C SER A 324 8.13 25.39 49.14
N GLY A 325 7.35 26.48 49.13
CA GLY A 325 7.72 27.75 48.52
C GLY A 325 7.47 27.82 47.01
N PHE A 326 7.12 26.70 46.36
CA PHE A 326 6.80 26.65 44.93
C PHE A 326 5.30 26.72 44.67
N LYS A 327 4.90 27.52 43.69
CA LYS A 327 3.52 27.54 43.19
C LYS A 327 3.37 26.42 42.17
N GLY A 328 2.56 25.41 42.49
CA GLY A 328 2.16 24.39 41.52
C GLY A 328 1.37 24.99 40.35
N GLY A 329 1.24 24.23 39.27
CA GLY A 329 0.49 24.63 38.08
C GLY A 329 1.16 24.23 36.78
N LYS A 330 0.87 24.93 35.68
CA LYS A 330 1.47 24.63 34.38
C LYS A 330 2.92 25.10 34.34
N PHE A 331 3.86 24.17 34.16
CA PHE A 331 5.27 24.45 34.00
C PHE A 331 5.61 24.73 32.53
N PHE A 332 5.20 23.84 31.62
CA PHE A 332 5.24 24.08 30.17
C PHE A 332 3.84 23.99 29.56
N ARG A 333 3.53 24.92 28.65
CA ARG A 333 2.33 24.84 27.82
C ARG A 333 2.41 23.59 26.94
N ARG A 334 1.24 23.01 26.65
CA ARG A 334 1.09 21.95 25.64
C ARG A 334 1.67 22.43 24.32
N ASP A 335 2.72 21.76 23.88
CA ASP A 335 3.39 22.05 22.60
C ASP A 335 4.13 20.81 22.09
N LYS A 336 4.57 20.84 20.84
CA LYS A 336 5.43 19.80 20.28
C LYS A 336 6.85 19.98 20.82
N MET A 337 7.37 18.95 21.49
CA MET A 337 8.69 19.01 22.15
C MET A 337 9.72 18.24 21.31
N TYR A 338 10.82 18.90 20.97
CA TYR A 338 11.88 18.33 20.13
C TYR A 338 12.94 17.60 20.95
N LEU A 339 13.64 16.65 20.32
CA LEU A 339 14.79 15.98 20.93
C LEU A 339 15.92 17.00 21.24
N PRO A 340 16.83 16.68 22.17
CA PRO A 340 17.96 17.54 22.48
C PRO A 340 18.91 17.67 21.29
N ASP A 341 19.61 18.80 21.22
CA ASP A 341 20.67 19.11 20.23
C ASP A 341 20.24 18.99 18.75
N VAL A 342 18.95 19.14 18.47
CA VAL A 342 18.41 19.07 17.12
C VAL A 342 18.79 20.32 16.33
N LYS A 343 19.29 20.09 15.09
CA LYS A 343 19.53 21.16 14.12
C LYS A 343 18.20 21.57 13.49
N PHE A 344 17.66 22.70 13.91
CA PHE A 344 16.40 23.23 13.38
C PHE A 344 16.50 23.73 11.93
N PHE A 345 17.66 24.19 11.50
CA PHE A 345 17.91 24.72 10.15
C PHE A 345 18.25 23.61 9.15
N VAL A 346 17.37 22.62 9.03
CA VAL A 346 17.51 21.51 8.07
C VAL A 346 16.26 21.39 7.19
N PRO A 347 16.37 20.86 5.96
CA PRO A 347 15.25 20.61 5.05
C PRO A 347 14.16 19.65 5.53
N LYS A 348 14.38 18.99 6.67
CA LYS A 348 13.52 17.93 7.21
C LYS A 348 12.94 18.37 8.54
N GLU A 349 11.81 17.77 8.90
CA GLU A 349 11.19 18.05 10.19
C GLU A 349 12.17 17.71 11.33
N PRO A 350 12.39 18.64 12.27
CA PRO A 350 13.18 18.37 13.47
C PRO A 350 12.59 17.17 14.24
N PRO A 351 13.38 16.14 14.58
CA PRO A 351 12.86 14.97 15.29
C PRO A 351 12.31 15.38 16.67
N ALA A 352 11.08 14.93 16.94
CA ALA A 352 10.34 15.24 18.16
C ALA A 352 10.17 14.00 19.05
N TYR A 353 9.93 14.25 20.33
CA TYR A 353 9.56 13.19 21.27
C TYR A 353 8.25 12.53 20.84
N THR A 354 8.24 11.21 20.88
CA THR A 354 7.10 10.37 20.51
C THR A 354 6.56 9.63 21.74
N ASP A 355 5.43 8.98 21.57
CA ASP A 355 4.84 8.07 22.54
C ASP A 355 5.78 6.91 22.93
N LYS A 356 6.67 6.50 22.01
CA LYS A 356 7.68 5.47 22.24
C LYS A 356 8.78 5.90 23.22
N ASP A 357 8.99 7.21 23.38
CA ASP A 357 9.92 7.76 24.35
C ASP A 357 9.29 7.86 25.75
N MET A 358 7.99 7.58 25.88
CA MET A 358 7.24 7.71 27.12
C MET A 358 7.16 6.39 27.89
N TRP A 359 8.20 6.08 28.66
CA TRP A 359 8.25 4.90 29.54
C TRP A 359 8.98 5.17 30.85
N ILE A 360 8.64 4.40 31.88
CA ILE A 360 9.15 4.60 33.25
C ILE A 360 10.65 4.30 33.31
N GLY A 361 11.42 5.24 33.85
CA GLY A 361 12.87 5.20 33.93
C GLY A 361 13.56 5.95 32.79
N ASN A 362 12.83 6.37 31.75
CA ASN A 362 13.40 7.18 30.67
C ASN A 362 13.69 8.61 31.14
N GLU A 363 14.68 9.24 30.51
CA GLU A 363 15.07 10.62 30.75
C GLU A 363 14.71 11.50 29.55
N LEU A 364 13.83 12.49 29.77
CA LEU A 364 13.40 13.45 28.76
C LEU A 364 14.13 14.77 28.96
N VAL A 365 14.80 15.27 27.92
CA VAL A 365 15.49 16.56 27.92
C VAL A 365 14.64 17.57 27.18
N ILE A 366 13.86 18.36 27.91
CA ILE A 366 12.90 19.32 27.35
C ILE A 366 13.35 20.72 27.76
N ASN A 367 13.64 21.59 26.79
CA ASN A 367 14.11 22.97 27.02
C ASN A 367 15.28 23.06 28.01
N LYS A 368 16.26 22.14 27.89
CA LYS A 368 17.43 21.98 28.78
C LYS A 368 17.13 21.47 30.21
N HIS A 369 15.88 21.20 30.54
CA HIS A 369 15.50 20.52 31.78
C HIS A 369 15.48 19.01 31.56
N ARG A 370 16.14 18.26 32.45
CA ARG A 370 16.19 16.79 32.41
C ARG A 370 15.15 16.22 33.35
N PHE A 371 14.09 15.61 32.81
CA PHE A 371 13.04 14.97 33.57
C PHE A 371 13.21 13.46 33.54
N ARG A 372 13.30 12.82 34.69
CA ARG A 372 13.24 11.35 34.79
C ARG A 372 11.82 10.92 35.06
N LEU A 373 11.28 10.08 34.19
CA LEU A 373 9.96 9.46 34.40
C LEU A 373 10.07 8.40 35.50
N ILE A 374 9.29 8.51 36.56
CA ILE A 374 9.36 7.65 37.75
C ILE A 374 8.17 6.71 37.84
N ALA A 375 6.99 7.21 37.47
CA ALA A 375 5.76 6.43 37.49
C ALA A 375 4.86 6.83 36.33
N ALA A 376 3.87 6.00 36.06
CA ALA A 376 2.86 6.23 35.04
C ALA A 376 1.48 5.98 35.63
N ASP A 377 0.48 6.67 35.09
CA ASP A 377 -0.92 6.44 35.41
C ASP A 377 -1.37 5.03 34.96
N GLU A 378 -2.38 4.47 35.62
CA GLU A 378 -2.88 3.12 35.37
C GLU A 378 -3.34 2.96 33.91
N TYR A 379 -4.01 3.99 33.40
CA TYR A 379 -4.40 4.07 31.99
C TYR A 379 -3.19 3.97 31.06
N ALA A 380 -2.10 4.69 31.36
CA ALA A 380 -0.92 4.72 30.52
C ALA A 380 -0.22 3.36 30.49
N LEU A 381 -0.10 2.70 31.64
CA LEU A 381 0.47 1.35 31.74
C LEU A 381 -0.36 0.34 30.93
N ARG A 382 -1.68 0.32 31.13
CA ARG A 382 -2.60 -0.57 30.40
C ARG A 382 -2.54 -0.32 28.89
N TYR A 383 -2.46 0.94 28.48
CA TYR A 383 -2.37 1.30 27.07
C TYR A 383 -1.11 0.72 26.42
N LEU A 384 0.05 0.87 27.07
CA LEU A 384 1.33 0.34 26.59
C LEU A 384 1.35 -1.20 26.56
N GLU A 385 0.76 -1.85 27.57
CA GLU A 385 0.63 -3.31 27.64
C GLU A 385 -0.28 -3.88 26.54
N THR A 386 -1.41 -3.23 26.29
CA THR A 386 -2.37 -3.65 25.25
C THR A 386 -1.75 -3.53 23.84
N HIS A 387 -0.90 -2.53 23.63
CA HIS A 387 -0.18 -2.29 22.38
C HIS A 387 1.28 -2.79 22.44
N SER A 388 1.51 -3.91 23.12
CA SER A 388 2.87 -4.46 23.35
C SER A 388 3.70 -4.74 22.09
N ASN A 389 3.09 -4.84 20.91
CA ASN A 389 3.82 -4.96 19.63
C ASN A 389 4.55 -3.66 19.24
N GLU A 390 3.99 -2.50 19.59
CA GLU A 390 4.55 -1.17 19.29
C GLU A 390 5.53 -0.71 20.38
N TYR A 391 5.37 -1.25 21.59
CA TYR A 391 6.08 -0.85 22.80
C TYR A 391 6.89 -2.03 23.39
N PRO A 392 8.16 -2.20 22.98
CA PRO A 392 9.00 -3.32 23.42
C PRO A 392 9.18 -3.40 24.94
N MET A 393 9.18 -2.25 25.63
CA MET A 393 9.34 -2.17 27.08
C MET A 393 8.17 -2.76 27.87
N ALA A 394 6.98 -2.88 27.28
CA ALA A 394 5.80 -3.49 27.88
C ALA A 394 5.50 -4.88 27.32
N ASN A 395 6.37 -5.42 26.45
CA ASN A 395 6.17 -6.69 25.77
C ASN A 395 6.68 -7.86 26.60
N ILE A 396 5.77 -8.54 27.30
CA ILE A 396 6.10 -9.65 28.21
C ILE A 396 6.90 -10.78 27.51
N PRO A 397 6.52 -11.29 26.33
CA PRO A 397 7.34 -12.28 25.61
C PRO A 397 8.80 -11.86 25.41
N LEU A 398 9.04 -10.64 24.93
CA LEU A 398 10.39 -10.12 24.69
C LEU A 398 11.20 -9.99 25.99
N ILE A 399 10.56 -9.51 27.06
CA ILE A 399 11.18 -9.38 28.38
C ILE A 399 11.55 -10.76 28.93
N MET A 400 10.65 -11.75 28.82
CA MET A 400 10.89 -13.12 29.27
C MET A 400 12.01 -13.79 28.46
N ASP A 401 12.09 -13.58 27.15
CA ASP A 401 13.22 -14.05 26.32
C ASP A 401 14.56 -13.42 26.70
N LYS A 402 14.54 -12.15 27.08
CA LYS A 402 15.73 -11.42 27.57
C LYS A 402 16.22 -12.01 28.89
N ILE A 403 15.31 -12.33 29.82
CA ILE A 403 15.63 -13.00 31.08
C ILE A 403 16.13 -14.43 30.83
N ARG A 404 15.44 -15.21 29.99
CA ARG A 404 15.84 -16.58 29.61
C ARG A 404 17.28 -16.64 29.08
N ARG A 405 17.61 -15.80 28.11
CA ARG A 405 18.96 -15.74 27.52
C ARG A 405 20.03 -15.40 28.56
N THR A 406 19.72 -14.48 29.47
CA THR A 406 20.66 -14.09 30.53
C THR A 406 20.89 -15.23 31.52
N LEU A 407 19.84 -15.93 31.93
CA LEU A 407 19.94 -17.09 32.82
C LEU A 407 20.65 -18.29 32.17
N ALA A 408 20.41 -18.54 30.89
CA ALA A 408 21.06 -19.61 30.14
C ALA A 408 22.55 -19.35 29.88
N SER A 409 22.96 -18.08 29.78
CA SER A 409 24.37 -17.71 29.54
C SER A 409 25.30 -17.95 30.74
N LYS A 410 24.76 -18.07 31.96
CA LYS A 410 25.53 -18.34 33.18
C LYS A 410 25.47 -19.84 33.49
N GLU A 411 26.63 -20.46 33.73
CA GLU A 411 26.68 -21.86 34.14
C GLU A 411 25.90 -22.09 35.44
N ASN A 412 24.98 -23.07 35.44
CA ASN A 412 24.03 -23.29 36.55
C ASN A 412 23.19 -22.06 36.96
N GLY A 413 23.09 -21.03 36.09
CA GLY A 413 22.46 -19.76 36.39
C GLY A 413 21.01 -19.87 36.86
N TYR A 414 20.23 -20.74 36.21
CA TYR A 414 18.83 -21.00 36.59
C TYR A 414 18.72 -21.75 37.93
N LYS A 415 19.48 -22.83 38.13
CA LYS A 415 19.46 -23.63 39.38
C LYS A 415 19.85 -22.77 40.59
N ASN A 416 20.94 -22.02 40.48
CA ASN A 416 21.44 -21.15 41.53
C ASN A 416 20.45 -20.02 41.86
N PHE A 417 19.79 -19.48 40.82
CA PHE A 417 18.78 -18.45 41.00
C PHE A 417 17.54 -18.96 41.75
N VAL A 418 16.98 -20.09 41.32
CA VAL A 418 15.79 -20.67 41.97
C VAL A 418 16.13 -21.08 43.41
N ALA A 419 17.25 -21.77 43.63
CA ALA A 419 17.65 -22.22 44.96
C ALA A 419 17.84 -21.05 45.96
N LYS A 420 18.48 -19.96 45.53
CA LYS A 420 18.73 -18.78 46.38
C LYS A 420 17.44 -18.08 46.81
N TYR A 421 16.42 -18.04 45.96
CA TYR A 421 15.19 -17.30 46.20
C TYR A 421 14.00 -18.16 46.62
N MET A 422 14.16 -19.50 46.69
CA MET A 422 13.13 -20.42 47.15
C MET A 422 12.75 -20.21 48.62
N GLU A 423 13.72 -19.82 49.46
CA GLU A 423 13.49 -19.51 50.88
C GLU A 423 12.86 -18.13 51.11
N ALA A 424 12.90 -17.25 50.11
CA ALA A 424 12.33 -15.90 50.17
C ALA A 424 10.82 -15.85 49.89
N VAL A 425 10.21 -17.00 49.59
CA VAL A 425 8.77 -17.16 49.36
C VAL A 425 8.03 -17.27 50.70
N LEU A 426 6.80 -16.77 50.78
CA LEU A 426 6.05 -16.74 52.05
C LEU A 426 5.91 -18.15 52.69
N PRO A 427 6.21 -18.32 54.00
CA PRO A 427 6.17 -19.63 54.67
C PRO A 427 4.81 -20.35 54.59
N ASN A 428 3.72 -19.57 54.60
CA ASN A 428 2.35 -20.07 54.58
C ASN A 428 1.76 -20.18 53.15
N LYS A 429 2.42 -19.59 52.14
CA LYS A 429 1.99 -19.56 50.73
C LYS A 429 3.20 -19.62 49.81
N ARG A 430 3.68 -20.85 49.52
CA ARG A 430 4.87 -21.16 48.71
C ARG A 430 4.80 -20.74 47.23
N GLU A 431 3.79 -19.99 46.83
CA GLU A 431 3.59 -19.51 45.45
C GLU A 431 3.80 -17.99 45.33
N LEU A 432 3.86 -17.28 46.46
CA LEU A 432 3.88 -15.81 46.51
C LEU A 432 5.20 -15.28 47.06
N MET A 433 5.84 -14.40 46.29
CA MET A 433 7.04 -13.67 46.67
C MET A 433 6.72 -12.18 46.81
N SER A 434 7.33 -11.47 47.76
CA SER A 434 7.15 -10.01 47.86
C SER A 434 7.79 -9.29 46.67
N VAL A 435 7.20 -8.19 46.22
CA VAL A 435 7.74 -7.41 45.09
C VAL A 435 9.15 -6.87 45.40
N ARG A 436 9.45 -6.51 46.66
CA ARG A 436 10.81 -6.10 47.07
C ARG A 436 11.85 -7.21 46.85
N CYS A 437 11.54 -8.42 47.30
CA CYS A 437 12.44 -9.57 47.09
C CYS A 437 12.56 -9.91 45.60
N PHE A 438 11.46 -9.86 44.85
CA PHE A 438 11.45 -10.09 43.41
C PHE A 438 12.28 -9.04 42.63
N LYS A 439 12.19 -7.76 43.02
CA LYS A 439 13.03 -6.67 42.48
C LYS A 439 14.50 -6.95 42.68
N GLN A 440 14.88 -7.33 43.90
CA GLN A 440 16.26 -7.66 44.24
C GLN A 440 16.76 -8.86 43.41
N ALA A 441 15.93 -9.90 43.29
CA ALA A 441 16.22 -11.11 42.53
C ALA A 441 16.52 -10.81 41.05
N LEU A 442 15.65 -10.01 40.40
CA LEU A 442 15.87 -9.62 39.00
C LEU A 442 17.06 -8.67 38.84
N LYS A 443 17.26 -7.72 39.77
CA LYS A 443 18.39 -6.78 39.72
C LYS A 443 19.74 -7.50 39.81
N GLU A 444 19.85 -8.56 40.60
CA GLU A 444 21.09 -9.37 40.69
C GLU A 444 21.41 -10.14 39.41
N ILE A 445 20.39 -10.62 38.68
CA ILE A 445 20.62 -11.35 37.42
C ILE A 445 20.88 -10.39 36.27
N MET A 446 20.00 -9.41 36.12
CA MET A 446 19.88 -8.57 34.93
C MET A 446 20.72 -7.29 35.04
N CYS A 447 21.12 -6.88 36.24
CA CYS A 447 21.87 -5.64 36.50
C CYS A 447 21.25 -4.44 35.76
N GLU A 448 22.02 -3.77 34.89
CA GLU A 448 21.58 -2.61 34.09
C GLU A 448 20.89 -2.99 32.78
N LYS A 449 20.77 -4.29 32.46
CA LYS A 449 20.16 -4.72 31.20
C LYS A 449 18.64 -4.56 31.20
N MET A 450 17.99 -4.36 32.34
CA MET A 450 16.55 -4.28 32.47
C MET A 450 16.10 -2.86 32.83
N SER A 451 15.11 -2.34 32.10
CA SER A 451 14.54 -1.02 32.38
C SER A 451 13.51 -1.09 33.53
N GLU A 452 13.27 0.06 34.17
CA GLU A 452 12.27 0.16 35.24
C GLU A 452 10.85 -0.14 34.73
N HIS A 453 10.53 0.27 33.50
CA HIS A 453 9.23 -0.03 32.88
C HIS A 453 9.04 -1.54 32.65
N GLU A 454 10.05 -2.25 32.10
CA GLU A 454 9.99 -3.70 31.93
C GLU A 454 9.70 -4.41 33.26
N PHE A 455 10.28 -3.90 34.36
CA PHE A 455 10.07 -4.44 35.69
C PHE A 455 8.63 -4.22 36.19
N VAL A 456 8.10 -3.00 36.01
CA VAL A 456 6.71 -2.68 36.35
C VAL A 456 5.74 -3.55 35.55
N SER A 457 5.95 -3.73 34.25
CA SER A 457 5.12 -4.60 33.40
C SER A 457 5.16 -6.06 33.86
N LEU A 458 6.32 -6.59 34.27
CA LEU A 458 6.42 -7.95 34.82
C LEU A 458 5.65 -8.11 36.14
N ILE A 459 5.78 -7.15 37.07
CA ILE A 459 5.05 -7.22 38.34
C ILE A 459 3.55 -7.20 38.09
N ARG A 460 3.10 -6.37 37.15
CA ARG A 460 1.68 -6.26 36.79
C ARG A 460 1.16 -7.54 36.14
N TYR A 461 1.95 -8.14 35.25
CA TYR A 461 1.60 -9.38 34.57
C TYR A 461 1.57 -10.59 35.52
N PHE A 462 2.60 -10.75 36.36
CA PHE A 462 2.72 -11.85 37.32
C PHE A 462 2.19 -11.48 38.72
N ARG A 463 1.28 -10.51 38.82
CA ARG A 463 0.77 -10.05 40.12
C ARG A 463 0.17 -11.22 40.89
N GLY A 464 0.63 -11.42 42.12
CA GLY A 464 0.19 -12.50 42.99
C GLY A 464 -0.99 -12.06 43.84
N ASP A 465 -2.09 -12.80 43.79
CA ASP A 465 -3.26 -12.56 44.62
C ASP A 465 -3.07 -13.20 46.02
N PRO A 466 -3.07 -12.41 47.11
CA PRO A 466 -3.01 -12.96 48.46
C PRO A 466 -4.27 -13.76 48.85
N GLY A 467 -5.35 -13.82 48.08
CA GLY A 467 -6.42 -14.81 48.28
C GLY A 467 -7.69 -14.61 47.45
N LYS A 468 -8.39 -15.71 47.14
CA LYS A 468 -9.69 -15.68 46.44
C LYS A 468 -10.79 -15.02 47.29
N GLU A 469 -11.51 -14.04 46.73
CA GLU A 469 -12.68 -13.42 47.36
C GLU A 469 -13.83 -14.44 47.54
N LYS A 470 -14.65 -14.27 48.59
CA LYS A 470 -15.71 -15.23 48.98
C LYS A 470 -16.77 -15.49 47.89
N SER A 471 -16.95 -14.58 46.93
CA SER A 471 -17.89 -14.76 45.80
C SER A 471 -17.50 -13.92 44.57
N PRO A 472 -17.77 -14.40 43.34
CA PRO A 472 -17.51 -13.65 42.09
C PRO A 472 -18.26 -12.31 42.01
N ARG A 473 -19.44 -12.23 42.62
CA ARG A 473 -20.27 -11.01 42.64
C ARG A 473 -19.66 -9.90 43.49
N ARG A 474 -19.07 -10.24 44.65
CA ARG A 474 -18.39 -9.27 45.53
C ARG A 474 -17.20 -8.65 44.82
N GLU A 475 -16.47 -9.47 44.07
CA GLU A 475 -15.32 -9.05 43.29
C GLU A 475 -15.71 -8.13 42.13
N MET A 476 -16.76 -8.48 41.38
CA MET A 476 -17.29 -7.61 40.31
C MET A 476 -17.70 -6.22 40.83
N ILE A 477 -18.39 -6.16 41.97
CA ILE A 477 -18.82 -4.88 42.57
C ILE A 477 -17.62 -4.09 43.09
N ARG A 478 -16.63 -4.77 43.68
CA ARG A 478 -15.35 -4.18 44.08
C ARG A 478 -14.66 -3.53 42.88
N SER A 479 -14.62 -4.23 41.75
CA SER A 479 -14.06 -3.73 40.51
C SER A 479 -14.72 -2.45 40.01
N LEU A 480 -16.05 -2.40 40.02
CA LEU A 480 -16.82 -1.23 39.60
C LEU A 480 -16.62 -0.03 40.54
N VAL A 481 -16.67 -0.26 41.85
CA VAL A 481 -16.43 0.77 42.87
C VAL A 481 -15.04 1.36 42.70
N PHE A 482 -14.02 0.51 42.54
CA PHE A 482 -12.65 0.98 42.36
C PHE A 482 -12.47 1.77 41.06
N THR A 483 -13.12 1.37 39.97
CA THR A 483 -13.08 2.10 38.71
C THR A 483 -13.62 3.53 38.91
N GLU A 484 -14.73 3.70 39.61
CA GLU A 484 -15.29 5.02 39.90
C GLU A 484 -14.44 5.82 40.90
N LEU A 485 -13.87 5.19 41.92
CA LEU A 485 -12.95 5.85 42.87
C LEU A 485 -11.68 6.35 42.17
N THR A 486 -11.13 5.54 41.28
CA THR A 486 -9.95 5.88 40.46
C THR A 486 -10.29 7.02 39.50
N ARG A 487 -11.44 6.94 38.82
CA ARG A 487 -11.93 7.98 37.91
C ARG A 487 -12.21 9.30 38.64
N GLY A 488 -12.75 9.22 39.85
CA GLY A 488 -13.03 10.36 40.71
C GLY A 488 -11.84 10.84 41.54
N LEU A 489 -10.66 10.22 41.39
CA LEU A 489 -9.41 10.60 42.03
C LEU A 489 -9.52 10.74 43.56
N TRP A 490 -10.31 9.86 44.18
CA TRP A 490 -10.57 9.91 45.61
C TRP A 490 -9.50 9.15 46.40
N ASP A 491 -8.91 9.82 47.39
CA ASP A 491 -7.75 9.32 48.17
C ASP A 491 -7.86 9.60 49.68
N ASP A 492 -9.02 10.06 50.17
CA ASP A 492 -9.19 10.40 51.59
C ASP A 492 -9.46 9.16 52.47
N ARG A 493 -8.72 8.06 52.30
CA ARG A 493 -8.96 6.79 53.01
C ARG A 493 -8.66 6.85 54.50
N GLU A 494 -7.53 7.45 54.91
CA GLU A 494 -7.20 7.64 56.33
C GLU A 494 -8.25 8.52 57.01
N ARG A 495 -8.68 9.58 56.33
CA ARG A 495 -9.74 10.46 56.83
C ARG A 495 -11.09 9.75 56.93
N LEU A 496 -11.44 8.91 55.96
CA LEU A 496 -12.62 8.06 56.04
C LEU A 496 -12.56 7.13 57.24
N LYS A 497 -11.39 6.52 57.52
CA LYS A 497 -11.18 5.66 58.68
C LYS A 497 -11.44 6.41 59.99
N GLU A 498 -10.91 7.62 60.13
CA GLU A 498 -11.18 8.49 61.28
C GLU A 498 -12.68 8.82 61.39
N GLY A 499 -13.33 9.13 60.27
CA GLY A 499 -14.76 9.41 60.22
C GLY A 499 -15.65 8.23 60.60
N LEU A 500 -15.25 7.00 60.23
CA LEU A 500 -15.94 5.77 60.61
C LEU A 500 -15.79 5.49 62.10
N ILE A 501 -14.59 5.66 62.65
CA ILE A 501 -14.32 5.52 64.09
C ILE A 501 -15.11 6.56 64.90
N HIS A 502 -15.23 7.79 64.40
CA HIS A 502 -16.01 8.84 65.06
C HIS A 502 -17.52 8.56 65.02
N ALA A 503 -18.03 7.94 63.95
CA ALA A 503 -19.44 7.58 63.83
C ALA A 503 -19.82 6.39 64.75
N ASP A 504 -18.87 5.50 65.07
CA ASP A 504 -19.04 4.39 66.00
C ASP A 504 -18.77 4.80 67.46
N VAL A 505 -19.74 5.51 68.04
CA VAL A 505 -19.68 5.96 69.46
C VAL A 505 -19.46 4.79 70.43
N SER A 506 -19.96 3.60 70.09
CA SER A 506 -19.85 2.38 70.89
C SER A 506 -18.54 1.61 70.73
N ARG A 507 -17.70 1.95 69.75
CA ARG A 507 -16.53 1.16 69.32
C ARG A 507 -16.85 -0.33 69.08
N ALA A 508 -18.07 -0.60 68.61
CA ALA A 508 -18.55 -1.96 68.39
C ALA A 508 -17.97 -2.60 67.10
N GLY A 509 -17.30 -1.81 66.25
CA GLY A 509 -16.76 -2.33 64.98
C GLY A 509 -17.79 -2.38 63.84
N VAL A 510 -19.03 -1.95 64.10
CA VAL A 510 -20.18 -2.07 63.19
C VAL A 510 -20.96 -0.77 63.11
N LEU A 511 -21.54 -0.49 61.94
CA LEU A 511 -22.42 0.67 61.69
C LEU A 511 -23.67 0.24 60.92
N SER A 512 -24.80 0.90 61.17
CA SER A 512 -26.00 0.68 60.35
C SER A 512 -25.77 1.14 58.90
N ALA A 513 -26.45 0.52 57.93
CA ALA A 513 -26.29 0.88 56.52
C ALA A 513 -26.62 2.35 56.23
N GLU A 514 -27.55 2.95 56.97
CA GLU A 514 -27.92 4.36 56.83
C GLU A 514 -26.81 5.30 57.33
N GLN A 515 -26.25 5.04 58.52
CA GLN A 515 -25.12 5.80 59.05
C GLN A 515 -23.87 5.65 58.18
N LEU A 516 -23.63 4.44 57.65
CA LEU A 516 -22.52 4.20 56.75
C LEU A 516 -22.69 4.96 55.42
N ARG A 517 -23.91 5.02 54.88
CA ARG A 517 -24.19 5.85 53.69
C ARG A 517 -23.97 7.34 53.96
N GLN A 518 -24.38 7.85 55.12
CA GLN A 518 -24.17 9.25 55.50
C GLN A 518 -22.69 9.59 55.64
N THR A 519 -21.91 8.73 56.29
CA THR A 519 -20.46 8.92 56.48
C THR A 519 -19.70 8.87 55.16
N LEU A 520 -20.02 7.92 54.27
CA LEU A 520 -19.39 7.83 52.93
C LEU A 520 -19.70 9.08 52.08
N ARG A 521 -20.93 9.61 52.15
CA ARG A 521 -21.28 10.87 51.46
C ARG A 521 -20.58 12.09 52.07
N ALA A 522 -20.43 12.14 53.39
CA ALA A 522 -19.72 13.21 54.07
C ALA A 522 -18.23 13.29 53.65
N HIS A 523 -17.61 12.13 53.38
CA HIS A 523 -16.24 12.02 52.87
C HIS A 523 -16.15 12.09 51.33
N ARG A 524 -17.24 12.48 50.66
CA ARG A 524 -17.29 12.76 49.21
C ARG A 524 -16.78 11.61 48.33
N LEU A 525 -17.11 10.37 48.69
CA LEU A 525 -16.78 9.24 47.81
C LEU A 525 -17.47 9.43 46.44
N PRO A 526 -16.73 9.43 45.32
CA PRO A 526 -17.24 9.68 43.97
C PRO A 526 -17.94 8.45 43.39
N ILE A 527 -18.91 7.89 44.12
CA ILE A 527 -19.64 6.67 43.73
C ILE A 527 -21.13 7.02 43.61
N ASN A 528 -21.80 6.52 42.56
CA ASN A 528 -23.24 6.67 42.40
C ASN A 528 -24.02 5.97 43.53
N ARG A 529 -25.23 6.43 43.84
CA ARG A 529 -26.09 5.88 44.91
C ARG A 529 -26.34 4.39 44.73
N ASP A 530 -26.66 3.96 43.51
CA ASP A 530 -27.00 2.56 43.22
C ASP A 530 -25.78 1.63 43.37
N LEU A 531 -24.59 2.10 42.97
CA LEU A 531 -23.34 1.37 43.13
C LEU A 531 -22.90 1.32 44.60
N MET A 532 -23.10 2.41 45.34
CA MET A 532 -22.89 2.46 46.79
C MET A 532 -23.81 1.47 47.51
N ASP A 533 -25.07 1.35 47.09
CA ASP A 533 -26.01 0.41 47.68
C ASP A 533 -25.63 -1.04 47.37
N CYS A 534 -25.23 -1.31 46.13
CA CYS A 534 -24.68 -2.60 45.72
C CYS A 534 -23.44 -2.96 46.55
N MET A 535 -22.53 -2.02 46.79
CA MET A 535 -21.36 -2.21 47.67
C MET A 535 -21.80 -2.61 49.08
N LEU A 536 -22.72 -1.86 49.69
CA LEU A 536 -23.23 -2.14 51.05
C LEU A 536 -23.91 -3.52 51.17
N THR A 537 -24.43 -4.09 50.08
CA THR A 537 -25.04 -5.44 50.10
C THR A 537 -24.03 -6.59 50.17
N VAL A 538 -22.80 -6.40 49.69
CA VAL A 538 -21.77 -7.45 49.62
C VAL A 538 -20.76 -7.40 50.77
N LEU A 539 -20.83 -6.39 51.62
CA LEU A 539 -20.03 -6.30 52.84
C LEU A 539 -20.55 -7.23 53.94
N GLU A 540 -19.65 -7.66 54.82
CA GLU A 540 -20.01 -8.49 55.97
C GLU A 540 -20.97 -7.79 56.93
N LYS A 541 -21.98 -8.54 57.40
CA LYS A 541 -23.02 -8.06 58.33
C LYS A 541 -23.04 -8.90 59.60
N ASP A 542 -23.33 -8.24 60.73
CA ASP A 542 -23.57 -8.89 62.02
C ASP A 542 -25.00 -9.49 62.10
N ASP A 543 -25.30 -10.17 63.22
CA ASP A 543 -26.61 -10.77 63.49
C ASP A 543 -27.77 -9.75 63.52
N LYS A 544 -27.46 -8.46 63.64
CA LYS A 544 -28.41 -7.34 63.64
C LYS A 544 -28.48 -6.62 62.29
N CYS A 545 -27.88 -7.18 61.24
CA CYS A 545 -27.75 -6.61 59.90
C CYS A 545 -26.94 -5.29 59.81
N ASN A 546 -26.10 -4.97 60.80
CA ASN A 546 -25.14 -3.87 60.74
C ASN A 546 -23.87 -4.28 59.99
N ILE A 547 -23.23 -3.33 59.32
CA ILE A 547 -22.08 -3.59 58.45
C ILE A 547 -20.77 -3.40 59.23
N VAL A 548 -19.85 -4.36 59.07
CA VAL A 548 -18.51 -4.32 59.66
C VAL A 548 -17.63 -3.34 58.88
N TYR A 549 -17.27 -2.20 59.47
CA TYR A 549 -16.51 -1.17 58.74
C TYR A 549 -15.04 -1.55 58.49
N ASN A 550 -14.47 -2.49 59.24
CA ASN A 550 -13.14 -3.04 58.92
C ASN A 550 -13.16 -3.84 57.61
N ASP A 551 -14.25 -4.55 57.30
CA ASP A 551 -14.43 -5.22 56.01
C ASP A 551 -14.58 -4.19 54.88
N LEU A 552 -15.28 -3.07 55.11
CA LEU A 552 -15.31 -1.95 54.17
C LEU A 552 -13.91 -1.38 53.89
N MET A 553 -13.10 -1.18 54.93
CA MET A 553 -11.74 -0.65 54.75
C MET A 553 -10.83 -1.62 53.99
N SER A 554 -11.03 -2.94 54.15
CA SER A 554 -10.38 -3.98 53.34
C SER A 554 -10.94 -4.04 51.91
N PHE A 555 -12.25 -3.85 51.75
CA PHE A 555 -12.93 -3.80 50.45
C PHE A 555 -12.49 -2.60 49.60
N LEU A 556 -12.19 -1.47 50.24
CA LEU A 556 -11.62 -0.29 49.59
C LEU A 556 -10.09 -0.32 49.49
N ASP A 557 -9.45 -1.40 49.93
CA ASP A 557 -7.99 -1.53 49.93
C ASP A 557 -7.43 -1.92 48.57
N PHE A 558 -7.11 -0.92 47.75
CA PHE A 558 -6.53 -1.14 46.42
C PHE A 558 -5.03 -1.45 46.43
N GLN A 559 -4.33 -1.17 47.54
CA GLN A 559 -2.88 -1.39 47.65
C GLN A 559 -2.57 -2.89 47.70
N THR A 560 -3.35 -3.63 48.49
CA THR A 560 -3.10 -5.06 48.72
C THR A 560 -3.88 -5.99 47.80
N ARG A 561 -4.97 -5.52 47.15
CA ARG A 561 -5.84 -6.35 46.30
C ARG A 561 -6.25 -5.64 44.99
N PRO A 562 -5.75 -6.10 43.82
CA PRO A 562 -6.16 -5.55 42.53
C PRO A 562 -7.63 -5.79 42.24
N VAL A 563 -8.12 -5.02 41.27
CA VAL A 563 -9.46 -5.11 40.70
C VAL A 563 -9.38 -5.81 39.35
N PHE A 564 -10.26 -6.79 39.12
CA PHE A 564 -10.31 -7.53 37.85
C PHE A 564 -10.76 -6.64 36.71
N SER A 565 -10.11 -6.82 35.54
CA SER A 565 -10.50 -6.20 34.27
C SER A 565 -11.91 -6.63 33.89
N LEU A 566 -12.89 -5.75 34.10
CA LEU A 566 -14.26 -5.97 33.63
C LEU A 566 -14.30 -5.80 32.11
N THR A 567 -15.05 -6.68 31.44
CA THR A 567 -15.33 -6.52 30.01
C THR A 567 -16.33 -5.38 29.80
N GLU A 568 -16.36 -4.78 28.61
CA GLU A 568 -17.36 -3.76 28.23
C GLU A 568 -18.80 -4.25 28.47
N GLU A 569 -19.04 -5.55 28.28
CA GLU A 569 -20.32 -6.20 28.55
C GLU A 569 -20.68 -6.24 30.05
N ASP A 570 -19.70 -6.33 30.94
CA ASP A 570 -19.90 -6.34 32.38
C ASP A 570 -20.13 -4.92 32.93
N TYR A 571 -19.51 -3.91 32.33
CA TYR A 571 -19.76 -2.50 32.62
C TYR A 571 -21.21 -2.09 32.25
N MET A 572 -21.67 -2.52 31.08
CA MET A 572 -23.03 -2.25 30.57
C MET A 572 -24.15 -2.95 31.35
N LYS A 573 -23.85 -4.05 32.07
CA LYS A 573 -24.83 -4.75 32.91
C LYS A 573 -25.23 -3.98 34.17
N VAL A 574 -24.39 -3.06 34.67
CA VAL A 574 -24.59 -2.44 36.00
C VAL A 574 -24.84 -0.93 35.94
N VAL A 575 -24.31 -0.21 34.95
CA VAL A 575 -24.34 1.27 34.95
C VAL A 575 -25.27 1.81 33.86
N ARG A 576 -26.60 1.69 34.06
CA ARG A 576 -27.56 2.52 33.31
C ARG A 576 -27.76 3.82 34.08
N HIS A 577 -27.23 4.91 33.54
CA HIS A 577 -27.44 6.31 33.96
C HIS A 577 -26.60 6.78 35.17
N ALA A 578 -25.45 7.42 34.89
CA ALA A 578 -24.75 8.28 35.85
C ALA A 578 -24.34 9.61 35.18
N PRO A 579 -24.68 10.78 35.76
CA PRO A 579 -24.27 12.08 35.25
C PRO A 579 -22.82 12.45 35.64
N PRO A 580 -22.17 13.38 34.91
CA PRO A 580 -20.72 13.61 34.97
C PRO A 580 -20.26 14.38 36.23
N THR A 581 -19.15 13.94 36.83
CA THR A 581 -18.35 14.70 37.82
C THR A 581 -17.12 15.33 37.15
N LYS A 582 -16.73 16.52 37.61
CA LYS A 582 -15.63 17.32 37.04
C LYS A 582 -14.26 16.86 37.56
N ASP A 583 -13.29 16.87 36.65
CA ASP A 583 -11.86 16.66 36.90
C ASP A 583 -11.33 17.64 37.98
N ILE A 584 -10.89 17.12 39.12
CA ILE A 584 -10.13 17.87 40.14
C ILE A 584 -8.72 17.27 40.19
N GLU A 585 -7.70 18.13 40.22
CA GLU A 585 -6.28 17.78 40.17
C GLU A 585 -5.86 16.87 41.35
N CYS A 586 -5.22 15.74 41.03
CA CYS A 586 -4.82 14.70 41.98
C CYS A 586 -3.39 14.91 42.51
N LYS A 587 -3.17 14.53 43.78
CA LYS A 587 -1.89 14.56 44.51
C LYS A 587 -1.27 13.16 44.72
N MET A 588 -1.56 12.19 43.86
CA MET A 588 -1.37 10.77 44.15
C MET A 588 -0.12 10.12 43.56
N TRP A 589 1.08 10.70 43.69
CA TRP A 589 2.28 10.05 43.12
C TRP A 589 3.44 9.81 44.08
N ALA A 590 3.31 10.24 45.33
CA ALA A 590 4.19 9.75 46.39
C ALA A 590 3.92 8.24 46.68
N ASP A 591 2.71 7.75 46.42
CA ASP A 591 2.28 6.38 46.73
C ASP A 591 2.49 5.35 45.60
N ALA A 592 2.93 5.76 44.41
CA ALA A 592 3.34 4.81 43.37
C ALA A 592 4.63 4.07 43.76
N GLU A 593 5.50 4.71 44.55
CA GLU A 593 6.64 4.06 45.19
C GLU A 593 6.19 3.02 46.23
N THR A 594 5.05 3.23 46.91
CA THR A 594 4.55 2.30 47.94
C THR A 594 3.84 1.07 47.36
N LEU A 595 3.20 1.17 46.19
CA LEU A 595 2.57 0.04 45.50
C LEU A 595 3.59 -1.01 45.00
N ILE A 596 4.79 -0.58 44.61
CA ILE A 596 5.91 -1.46 44.25
C ILE A 596 6.55 -2.08 45.50
N THR A 597 6.37 -1.49 46.68
CA THR A 597 7.01 -2.00 47.89
C THR A 597 6.20 -3.05 48.65
N ASP A 598 4.87 -3.07 48.58
CA ASP A 598 4.05 -3.90 49.49
C ASP A 598 3.18 -4.99 48.81
N GLY A 599 3.30 -5.15 47.48
CA GLY A 599 2.61 -6.19 46.72
C GLY A 599 3.29 -7.58 46.73
N TYR A 600 2.59 -8.58 46.19
CA TYR A 600 3.11 -9.94 45.95
C TYR A 600 3.12 -10.27 44.46
N VAL A 601 4.06 -11.14 44.06
CA VAL A 601 4.22 -11.69 42.71
C VAL A 601 3.99 -13.19 42.78
N ASN A 602 3.23 -13.75 41.83
CA ASN A 602 3.07 -15.18 41.64
C ASN A 602 4.37 -15.76 41.07
N TRP A 603 5.22 -16.24 41.99
CA TRP A 603 6.55 -16.74 41.70
C TRP A 603 6.50 -18.01 40.84
N ASN A 604 5.55 -18.90 41.10
CA ASN A 604 5.40 -20.13 40.33
C ASN A 604 5.01 -19.85 38.88
N ALA A 605 4.06 -18.94 38.65
CA ALA A 605 3.67 -18.56 37.29
C ALA A 605 4.85 -17.97 36.51
N PHE A 606 5.67 -17.14 37.17
CA PHE A 606 6.89 -16.59 36.58
C PHE A 606 7.89 -17.69 36.19
N LEU A 607 8.18 -18.64 37.08
CA LEU A 607 9.09 -19.75 36.79
C LEU A 607 8.56 -20.66 35.68
N CYS A 608 7.28 -21.01 35.71
CA CYS A 608 6.64 -21.82 34.65
C CYS A 608 6.82 -21.19 33.27
N GLN A 609 6.68 -19.87 33.16
CA GLN A 609 6.82 -19.16 31.89
C GLN A 609 8.27 -18.97 31.44
N LEU A 610 9.26 -19.06 32.35
CA LEU A 610 10.66 -19.15 31.96
C LEU A 610 10.95 -20.47 31.23
N ASN A 611 10.25 -21.56 31.57
CA ASN A 611 10.35 -22.87 30.90
C ASN A 611 11.80 -23.39 30.75
N LEU A 612 12.65 -23.15 31.75
CA LEU A 612 14.06 -23.59 31.78
C LEU A 612 14.25 -24.88 32.61
N ASP A 613 13.16 -25.55 33.01
CA ASP A 613 13.23 -26.75 33.84
C ASP A 613 13.91 -27.94 33.14
N HIS A 614 13.99 -27.93 31.80
CA HIS A 614 14.71 -28.94 31.02
C HIS A 614 16.24 -28.84 31.20
N LEU A 615 16.80 -27.63 31.33
CA LEU A 615 18.22 -27.41 31.65
C LEU A 615 18.60 -27.96 33.03
N VAL A 616 17.62 -28.17 33.91
CA VAL A 616 17.85 -28.78 35.22
C VAL A 616 18.11 -30.27 35.10
N LYS A 617 17.45 -30.95 34.15
CA LYS A 617 17.47 -32.41 33.95
C LYS A 617 18.66 -32.91 33.13
N GLU A 618 19.28 -32.08 32.29
CA GLU A 618 20.42 -32.50 31.45
C GLU A 618 21.78 -32.47 32.19
N GLN A 619 21.85 -31.90 33.39
CA GLN A 619 23.07 -31.80 34.20
C GLN A 619 22.99 -32.59 35.52
N SER A 620 22.11 -33.59 35.61
CA SER A 620 21.95 -34.47 36.77
C SER A 620 22.30 -35.91 36.42
#